data_AF-A0A3S4F217-F1
#
_entry.id   AF-A0A3S4F217-F1
#
_cell.length_a   1.000
_cell.length_b   1.000
_cell.length_c   1.000
_cell.angle_alpha   90.00
_cell.angle_beta   90.00
_cell.angle_gamma   90.00
#
_symmetry.space_group_name_H-M   'P 1'
#
loop_
_entity.id
_entity.type
_entity.pdbx_description
1 polymer ?
#
loop_
_entity_poly.entity_id
_entity_poly.type
_entity_poly.pdbx_seq_one_letter_code
_entity_poly.pdbx_strand_id
1 'polypeptide(L)' 'MLQLYPDAELRESHTIDVLMGRLRKKLQAEYPQEVITTVRGQGYRFDTK' A
#
# COMPACT_ATOMS: atom_id res chain seq x y z
N MET A 1 -1.17 3.73 15.93
CA MET A 1 -1.08 3.41 14.50
C MET A 1 -0.95 1.90 14.38
N LEU A 2 -1.89 1.20 13.72
CA LEU A 2 -1.71 -0.23 13.48
C LEU A 2 -0.75 -0.39 12.30
N GLN A 3 0.34 -1.12 12.54
CA GLN A 3 1.33 -1.45 11.53
C GLN A 3 1.28 -2.96 11.29
N LEU A 4 1.40 -3.38 10.03
CA LEU A 4 1.37 -4.80 9.63
C LEU A 4 2.49 -5.61 10.27
N TYR A 5 3.63 -4.97 10.52
CA TYR A 5 4.80 -5.59 11.12
C TYR A 5 5.30 -4.71 12.27
N PRO A 6 5.42 -5.24 13.50
CA PRO A 6 5.90 -4.48 14.66
C PRO A 6 7.36 -4.02 14.49
N ASP A 7 8.09 -4.65 13.58
CA ASP A 7 9.49 -4.44 13.25
C ASP A 7 9.68 -3.89 11.83
N ALA A 8 8.71 -3.17 11.27
CA ALA A 8 8.79 -2.81 9.84
C ALA A 8 9.99 -1.91 9.47
N GLU A 9 10.59 -1.19 10.43
CA GLU A 9 11.84 -0.46 10.22
C GLU A 9 13.02 -1.39 9.87
N LEU A 10 12.94 -2.67 10.26
CA LEU A 10 13.94 -3.70 10.00
C LEU A 10 13.64 -4.50 8.72
N ARG A 11 12.47 -4.33 8.10
CA ARG A 11 12.08 -5.07 6.89
C ARG A 11 12.54 -4.39 5.62
N GLU A 12 12.92 -5.21 4.64
CA GLU A 12 13.16 -4.74 3.27
C GLU A 12 11.86 -4.19 2.65
N SER A 13 11.88 -2.89 2.33
CA SER A 13 10.75 -2.13 1.75
C SER A 13 10.16 -2.78 0.50
N HIS A 14 10.95 -3.56 -0.27
CA HIS A 14 10.52 -4.20 -1.51
C HIS A 14 9.34 -5.16 -1.33
N THR A 15 9.23 -5.83 -0.18
CA THR A 15 8.10 -6.73 0.08
C THR A 15 6.79 -5.93 0.18
N ILE A 16 6.83 -4.75 0.80
CA ILE A 16 5.66 -3.87 0.90
C ILE A 16 5.25 -3.37 -0.49
N ASP A 17 6.21 -2.99 -1.33
CA ASP A 17 5.94 -2.52 -2.69
C ASP A 17 5.27 -3.61 -3.55
N VAL A 18 5.76 -4.85 -3.46
CA VAL A 18 5.16 -6.01 -4.14
C VAL A 18 3.73 -6.25 -3.64
N LEU A 19 3.52 -6.23 -2.32
CA LEU A 19 2.19 -6.43 -1.74
C LEU A 19 1.24 -5.28 -2.11
N MET A 20 1.71 -4.04 -2.20
CA MET A 20 0.93 -2.89 -2.67
C MET A 20 0.56 -2.99 -4.14
N GLY A 21 1.47 -3.43 -5.01
CA GLY A 21 1.14 -3.73 -6.40
C GLY A 21 0.05 -4.79 -6.53
N ARG A 22 0.11 -5.85 -5.71
CA ARG A 22 -0.91 -6.92 -5.69
C ARG A 22 -2.24 -6.43 -5.16
N LEU A 23 -2.25 -5.63 -4.09
CA LEU A 23 -3.47 -5.08 -3.51
C LEU A 23 -4.17 -4.14 -4.49
N ARG A 24 -3.44 -3.22 -5.14
CA ARG A 24 -4.00 -2.32 -6.17
C ARG A 24 -4.70 -3.11 -7.27
N LYS A 25 -4.05 -4.14 -7.82
CA LYS A 25 -4.65 -4.98 -8.87
C LYS A 25 -5.93 -5.66 -8.41
N LYS A 26 -5.97 -6.16 -7.17
CA LYS A 26 -7.19 -6.76 -6.61
C LYS A 26 -8.31 -5.74 -6.44
N LEU A 27 -8.01 -4.55 -5.92
CA LEU A 27 -9.00 -3.50 -5.72
C LEU A 27 -9.52 -2.95 -7.06
N GLN A 28 -8.66 -2.81 -8.06
CA GLN A 28 -9.05 -2.34 -9.39
C GLN A 28 -10.05 -3.28 -10.09
N ALA A 29 -10.05 -4.57 -9.74
CA ALA A 29 -11.02 -5.53 -10.27
C ALA A 29 -12.46 -5.24 -9.79
N GLU A 30 -12.61 -4.69 -8.57
CA GLU A 30 -13.90 -4.41 -7.94
C GLU A 30 -14.28 -2.91 -7.99
N TYR A 31 -13.27 -2.03 -7.95
CA TYR A 31 -13.41 -0.59 -7.88
C TYR A 31 -12.62 0.08 -9.01
N PRO A 32 -13.30 0.67 -10.01
CA PRO A 32 -12.62 1.32 -11.15
C PRO A 32 -11.76 2.52 -10.76
N GLN A 33 -12.00 3.10 -9.58
CA GLN A 33 -11.27 4.25 -9.08
C GLN A 33 -10.04 3.81 -8.29
N GLU A 34 -8.93 4.53 -8.48
CA GLU A 34 -7.72 4.28 -7.71
C GLU A 34 -7.89 4.83 -6.28
N VAL A 35 -7.87 3.93 -5.30
CA VAL A 35 -8.06 4.24 -3.87
C VAL A 35 -6.75 4.25 -3.07
N ILE A 36 -5.61 3.97 -3.71
CA ILE A 36 -4.28 3.95 -3.07
C ILE A 36 -3.34 4.91 -3.79
N THR A 37 -2.94 5.99 -3.11
CA THR A 37 -1.99 6.97 -3.62
C THR A 37 -0.58 6.68 -3.10
N THR A 38 0.42 6.70 -3.99
CA THR A 38 1.83 6.70 -3.56
C THR A 38 2.27 8.12 -3.24
N VAL A 39 2.70 8.36 -2.01
CA VAL A 39 3.33 9.61 -1.58
C VAL A 39 4.83 9.37 -1.54
N ARG A 40 5.56 9.88 -2.55
CA ARG A 40 7.01 9.65 -2.68
C ARG A 40 7.75 10.08 -1.41
N GLY A 41 8.61 9.20 -0.91
CA GLY A 41 9.36 9.42 0.34
C GLY A 41 8.54 9.28 1.63
N GLN A 42 7.25 8.98 1.56
CA GLN A 42 6.37 8.82 2.75
C GLN A 42 5.58 7.50 2.76
N GLY A 43 5.41 6.86 1.61
CA GLY A 43 4.76 5.55 1.50
C GLY A 43 3.44 5.61 0.74
N TYR A 44 2.41 4.98 1.29
CA TYR A 44 1.11 4.78 0.64
C TYR A 44 -0.02 5.35 1.49
N ARG A 45 -0.99 6.01 0.85
CA ARG A 45 -2.18 6.58 1.49
C ARG A 45 -3.44 6.00 0.85
N PHE A 46 -4.41 5.63 1.67
CA PHE A 46 -5.74 5.27 1.20
C PHE A 46 -6.58 6.54 1.10
N ASP A 47 -7.09 6.79 -0.11
CA ASP A 47 -8.01 7.90 -0.38
C ASP A 47 -9.39 7.29 -0.68
N THR A 48 -10.19 7.10 0.36
CA THR A 48 -11.61 6.74 0.21
C THR A 48 -12.40 8.03 0.04
N LYS A 49 -12.97 8.24 -1.16
CA LYS A 49 -14.00 9.26 -1.36
C LYS A 49 -15.37 8.71 -0.99
#